data_AF-A0A8T4F5S0-F1
#
_entry.id   AF-A0A8T4F5S0-F1
#
_cell.length_a   1.000
_cell.length_b   1.000
_cell.length_c   1.000
_cell.angle_alpha   90.00
_cell.angle_beta   90.00
_cell.angle_gamma   90.00
#
_symmetry.space_group_name_H-M   'P 1'
#
loop_
_entity.id
_entity.type
_entity.pdbx_description
1 polymer ?
#
loop_
_entity_poly.entity_id
_entity_poly.type
_entity_poly.pdbx_seq_one_letter_code
_entity_poly.pdbx_strand_id
1 'polypeptide(L)'
;MPVDDLPDNASLEHLRKQARTLQRDVHAEAPEALVTAAEFHPRFAGPESFTLSDAQLVTARRYGFASWPRLRVYVETLTAYARRPHEVGPASGPQEFLRLACLTYGADTPNRIPDARRMLADEPELATANVFTMAATGRADALRDLLDREPELVDRQGGPYAWEPLLYLAYSRVGEGHVEAARVLLDRGADPNAGYLWEGLVPPFTALTGAFGGGEGDQPAHPDGLALARLLLDRGADPNDCQTLYNRGLGGSWNDDTTHLELLLAYGLGQGDGGPWKARLGHAQQSPAEMVSEEVMTAALRGGPRRMRLLLDHGAPADARGLHPAYRGRSAYEFALVHGHTDVAEMLAAAGATATLNETDAFVAACMRGERPDLGLLERMRGARPNLINVAAEDRKPAAVRLLAELGFDVNHLYRSTPLHEAAWNDDVPMARLLIELGADPSLTDRFHQATPLGWAEYGGKNAVAEYLRNLGA
;
A
#
# COMPACT_ATOMS: atom_id res chain seq x y z
N MET A 1 -16.63 -13.24 16.83
CA MET A 1 -15.75 -14.33 17.28
C MET A 1 -14.39 -14.05 16.67
N PRO A 2 -13.31 -14.13 17.44
CA PRO A 2 -11.98 -14.04 16.87
C PRO A 2 -11.84 -15.16 15.82
N VAL A 3 -11.36 -14.79 14.64
CA VAL A 3 -11.04 -15.73 13.56
C VAL A 3 -9.53 -15.87 13.52
N ASP A 4 -9.07 -17.02 13.08
CA ASP A 4 -7.64 -17.25 12.87
C ASP A 4 -7.23 -16.71 11.50
N ASP A 5 -5.98 -16.26 11.39
CA ASP A 5 -5.38 -15.94 10.11
C ASP A 5 -5.10 -17.22 9.33
N LEU A 6 -5.36 -17.16 8.03
CA LEU A 6 -4.99 -18.23 7.12
C LEU A 6 -3.45 -18.25 6.99
N PRO A 7 -2.78 -19.42 6.98
CA PRO A 7 -1.34 -19.48 6.78
C PRO A 7 -0.92 -18.86 5.44
N ASP A 8 0.22 -18.18 5.39
CA ASP A 8 0.76 -17.53 4.17
C ASP A 8 0.89 -18.50 2.98
N ASN A 9 1.16 -19.78 3.26
CA ASN A 9 1.27 -20.86 2.27
C ASN A 9 0.07 -21.81 2.29
N ALA A 10 -1.14 -21.28 2.51
CA ALA A 10 -2.37 -22.05 2.58
C ALA A 10 -2.49 -23.07 1.44
N SER A 11 -2.62 -24.34 1.81
CA SER A 11 -2.83 -25.44 0.87
C SER A 11 -4.18 -26.08 1.09
N LEU A 12 -4.95 -26.23 0.02
CA LEU A 12 -6.24 -26.90 0.06
C LEU A 12 -6.11 -28.36 0.54
N GLU A 13 -4.98 -29.01 0.28
CA GLU A 13 -4.69 -30.34 0.81
C GLU A 13 -4.59 -30.33 2.34
N HIS A 14 -3.82 -29.39 2.89
CA HIS A 14 -3.69 -29.22 4.35
C HIS A 14 -5.03 -28.89 5.00
N LEU A 15 -5.81 -27.97 4.43
CA LEU A 15 -7.12 -27.59 4.94
C LEU A 15 -8.10 -28.78 4.92
N ARG A 16 -8.05 -29.63 3.89
CA ARG A 16 -8.85 -30.86 3.84
C ARG A 16 -8.42 -31.86 4.93
N LYS A 17 -7.12 -31.97 5.21
CA LYS A 17 -6.61 -32.81 6.30
C LYS A 17 -7.06 -32.27 7.66
N GLN A 18 -6.97 -30.95 7.87
CA GLN A 18 -7.47 -30.31 9.09
C GLN A 18 -8.96 -30.57 9.31
N ALA A 19 -9.80 -30.43 8.29
CA ALA A 19 -11.23 -30.73 8.40
C ALA A 19 -11.50 -32.20 8.75
N ARG A 20 -10.75 -33.15 8.17
CA ARG A 20 -10.86 -34.58 8.51
C ARG A 20 -10.40 -34.87 9.94
N THR A 21 -9.31 -34.25 10.38
CA THR A 21 -8.82 -34.34 11.76
C THR A 21 -9.87 -33.81 12.73
N LEU A 22 -10.42 -32.63 12.47
CA LEU A 22 -11.49 -32.05 13.28
C LEU A 22 -12.71 -32.99 13.38
N GLN A 23 -13.17 -33.56 12.25
CA GLN A 23 -14.29 -34.50 12.27
C GLN A 23 -14.00 -35.71 13.17
N ARG A 24 -12.83 -36.32 13.00
CA ARG A 24 -12.41 -37.48 13.80
C ARG A 24 -12.36 -37.13 15.29
N ASP A 25 -11.78 -35.97 15.62
CA ASP A 25 -11.55 -35.57 17.00
C ASP A 25 -12.87 -35.15 17.68
N VAL A 26 -13.84 -34.59 16.93
CA VAL A 26 -15.21 -34.38 17.42
C VAL A 26 -15.91 -35.71 17.71
N HIS A 27 -15.83 -36.70 16.82
CA HIS A 27 -16.39 -38.03 17.08
C HIS A 27 -15.71 -38.77 18.24
N ALA A 28 -14.44 -38.47 18.51
CA ALA A 28 -13.71 -38.97 19.68
C ALA A 28 -14.00 -38.15 20.96
N GLU A 29 -14.90 -37.17 20.89
CA GLU A 29 -15.27 -36.26 21.99
C GLU A 29 -14.07 -35.51 22.60
N ALA A 30 -13.07 -35.18 21.78
CA ALA A 30 -11.93 -34.39 22.23
C ALA A 30 -12.41 -32.98 22.67
N PRO A 31 -12.08 -32.52 23.90
CA PRO A 31 -12.63 -31.27 24.43
C PRO A 31 -12.41 -30.03 23.55
N GLU A 32 -11.20 -29.86 23.00
CA GLU A 32 -10.86 -28.73 22.14
C GLU A 32 -11.62 -28.74 20.80
N ALA A 33 -11.86 -29.94 20.24
CA ALA A 33 -12.59 -30.12 19.00
C ALA A 33 -14.08 -29.78 19.18
N LEU A 34 -14.67 -30.17 20.32
CA LEU A 34 -16.04 -29.83 20.67
C LEU A 34 -16.22 -28.32 20.88
N VAL A 35 -15.28 -27.65 21.56
CA VAL A 35 -15.29 -26.18 21.70
C VAL A 35 -15.22 -25.51 20.34
N THR A 36 -14.26 -25.92 19.49
CA THR A 36 -14.11 -25.38 18.14
C THR A 36 -15.39 -25.56 17.31
N ALA A 37 -16.00 -26.75 17.36
CA ALA A 37 -17.24 -27.03 16.64
C ALA A 37 -18.41 -26.17 17.18
N ALA A 38 -18.56 -26.06 18.50
CA ALA A 38 -19.61 -25.25 19.11
C ALA A 38 -19.44 -23.76 18.81
N GLU A 39 -18.20 -23.28 18.77
CA GLU A 39 -17.89 -21.88 18.47
C GLU A 39 -18.20 -21.54 17.01
N PHE A 40 -17.69 -22.33 16.06
CA PHE A 40 -17.74 -21.96 14.65
C PHE A 40 -18.90 -22.57 13.86
N HIS A 41 -19.55 -23.64 14.34
CA HIS A 41 -20.69 -24.24 13.66
C HIS A 41 -22.01 -23.60 14.11
N PRO A 42 -22.83 -23.04 13.19
CA PRO A 42 -24.02 -22.27 13.56
C PRO A 42 -25.14 -23.08 14.23
N ARG A 43 -25.13 -24.40 14.08
CA ARG A 43 -26.16 -25.33 14.61
C ARG A 43 -25.53 -26.63 15.10
N PHE A 44 -24.45 -26.55 15.86
CA PHE A 44 -23.80 -27.75 16.37
C PHE A 44 -24.76 -28.55 17.27
N ALA A 45 -25.10 -29.77 16.87
CA ALA A 45 -26.10 -30.62 17.56
C ALA A 45 -25.46 -31.76 18.38
N GLY A 46 -24.13 -31.82 18.42
CA GLY A 46 -23.38 -32.87 19.11
C GLY A 46 -22.52 -33.72 18.16
N PRO A 47 -21.67 -34.57 18.72
CA PRO A 47 -20.65 -35.33 17.97
C PRO A 47 -21.23 -36.40 17.06
N GLU A 48 -22.37 -37.01 17.41
CA GLU A 48 -22.92 -38.15 16.66
C GLU A 48 -23.45 -37.76 15.26
N SER A 49 -23.89 -36.52 15.07
CA SER A 49 -24.38 -36.01 13.79
C SER A 49 -23.34 -35.19 13.02
N PHE A 50 -22.10 -35.09 13.51
CA PHE A 50 -21.10 -34.18 12.95
C PHE A 50 -20.45 -34.75 11.68
N THR A 51 -20.82 -34.22 10.52
CA THR A 51 -20.36 -34.70 9.21
C THR A 51 -19.04 -34.06 8.79
N LEU A 52 -18.41 -34.61 7.73
CA LEU A 52 -17.25 -33.96 7.11
C LEU A 52 -17.60 -32.57 6.54
N SER A 53 -18.83 -32.38 6.06
CA SER A 53 -19.29 -31.07 5.57
C SER A 53 -19.40 -30.06 6.72
N ASP A 54 -19.81 -30.49 7.90
CA ASP A 54 -19.84 -29.65 9.10
C ASP A 54 -18.42 -29.29 9.55
N ALA A 55 -17.49 -30.25 9.52
CA ALA A 55 -16.08 -30.00 9.81
C ALA A 55 -15.45 -29.01 8.81
N GLN A 56 -15.74 -29.16 7.51
CA GLN A 56 -15.32 -28.21 6.48
C GLN A 56 -15.90 -26.82 6.69
N LEU A 57 -17.18 -26.71 7.07
CA LEU A 57 -17.82 -25.44 7.40
C LEU A 57 -17.16 -24.77 8.61
N VAL A 58 -16.88 -25.54 9.67
CA VAL A 58 -16.16 -25.07 10.86
C VAL A 58 -14.77 -24.57 10.49
N THR A 59 -13.99 -25.37 9.74
CA THR A 59 -12.65 -24.94 9.28
C THR A 59 -12.73 -23.65 8.47
N ALA A 60 -13.71 -23.52 7.56
CA ALA A 60 -13.88 -22.29 6.78
C ALA A 60 -14.20 -21.08 7.66
N ARG A 61 -15.15 -21.21 8.58
CA ARG A 61 -15.60 -20.12 9.47
C ARG A 61 -14.54 -19.73 10.49
N ARG A 62 -13.71 -20.68 10.93
CA ARG A 62 -12.53 -20.43 11.76
C ARG A 62 -11.56 -19.46 11.10
N TYR A 63 -11.38 -19.57 9.78
CA TYR A 63 -10.57 -18.64 8.98
C TYR A 63 -11.37 -17.46 8.39
N GLY A 64 -12.56 -17.15 8.92
CA GLY A 64 -13.37 -16.01 8.46
C GLY A 64 -14.21 -16.23 7.19
N PHE A 65 -14.19 -17.42 6.59
CA PHE A 65 -14.97 -17.71 5.39
C PHE A 65 -16.37 -18.23 5.75
N ALA A 66 -17.41 -17.62 5.15
CA ALA A 66 -18.80 -18.03 5.38
C ALA A 66 -19.12 -19.47 4.94
N SER A 67 -18.32 -20.07 4.07
CA SER A 67 -18.51 -21.44 3.58
C SER A 67 -17.22 -22.05 3.04
N TRP A 68 -17.13 -23.38 3.04
CA TRP A 68 -16.01 -24.12 2.48
C TRP A 68 -15.75 -23.85 0.98
N PRO A 69 -16.77 -23.77 0.10
CA PRO A 69 -16.55 -23.38 -1.29
C PRO A 69 -15.86 -22.02 -1.44
N ARG A 70 -16.16 -21.04 -0.58
CA ARG A 70 -15.52 -19.72 -0.62
C ARG A 70 -14.04 -19.78 -0.22
N LEU A 71 -13.71 -20.49 0.86
CA LEU A 71 -12.32 -20.74 1.26
C LEU A 71 -11.54 -21.43 0.14
N ARG A 72 -12.15 -22.42 -0.50
CA ARG A 72 -11.52 -23.16 -1.60
C ARG A 72 -11.21 -22.24 -2.79
N VAL A 73 -12.19 -21.46 -3.25
CA VAL A 73 -12.00 -20.51 -4.37
C VAL A 73 -10.90 -19.50 -4.04
N TYR A 74 -10.86 -19.01 -2.79
CA TYR A 74 -9.82 -18.10 -2.33
C TYR A 74 -8.42 -18.74 -2.42
N VAL A 75 -8.22 -19.93 -1.87
CA VAL A 75 -6.92 -20.64 -1.91
C VAL A 75 -6.51 -21.02 -3.34
N GLU A 76 -7.46 -21.43 -4.18
CA GLU A 76 -7.24 -21.68 -5.60
C GLU A 76 -6.80 -20.39 -6.32
N THR A 77 -7.39 -19.23 -5.97
CA THR A 77 -7.00 -17.91 -6.48
C THR A 77 -5.59 -17.54 -6.05
N LEU A 78 -5.24 -17.69 -4.77
CA LEU A 78 -3.87 -17.44 -4.28
C LEU A 78 -2.86 -18.28 -5.06
N THR A 79 -3.14 -19.57 -5.26
CA THR A 79 -2.26 -20.48 -6.00
C THR A 79 -2.10 -20.05 -7.46
N ALA A 80 -3.17 -19.60 -8.10
CA ALA A 80 -3.13 -19.20 -9.50
C ALA A 80 -2.38 -17.87 -9.74
N TYR A 81 -2.51 -16.91 -8.82
CA TYR A 81 -2.05 -15.53 -9.03
C TYR A 81 -0.86 -15.11 -8.17
N ALA A 82 -0.42 -15.91 -7.19
CA ALA A 82 0.76 -15.58 -6.40
C ALA A 82 2.01 -15.52 -7.28
N ARG A 83 2.79 -14.43 -7.15
CA ARG A 83 4.09 -14.23 -7.80
C ARG A 83 5.09 -13.63 -6.84
N ARG A 84 6.37 -13.91 -7.07
CA ARG A 84 7.50 -13.40 -6.27
C ARG A 84 8.54 -12.73 -7.16
N PRO A 85 8.18 -11.63 -7.84
CA PRO A 85 9.06 -11.03 -8.85
C PRO A 85 10.39 -10.53 -8.25
N HIS A 86 10.39 -10.16 -6.97
CA HIS A 86 11.58 -9.68 -6.26
C HIS A 86 12.55 -10.81 -5.84
N GLU A 87 12.14 -12.09 -5.86
CA GLU A 87 13.01 -13.24 -5.57
C GLU A 87 13.68 -13.81 -6.84
N VAL A 88 13.29 -13.34 -8.03
CA VAL A 88 13.81 -13.88 -9.29
C VAL A 88 15.28 -13.48 -9.48
N GLY A 89 16.15 -14.47 -9.52
CA GLY A 89 17.59 -14.29 -9.73
C GLY A 89 17.98 -13.90 -11.16
N PRO A 90 19.25 -13.53 -11.39
CA PRO A 90 19.77 -13.19 -12.71
C PRO A 90 19.58 -14.30 -13.75
N ALA A 91 19.32 -13.91 -14.99
CA ALA A 91 19.14 -14.79 -16.14
C ALA A 91 20.03 -14.35 -17.32
N SER A 92 19.66 -14.70 -18.55
CA SER A 92 20.33 -14.22 -19.77
C SER A 92 19.32 -13.79 -20.85
N GLY A 93 19.80 -13.00 -21.81
CA GLY A 93 19.05 -12.55 -22.98
C GLY A 93 17.71 -11.88 -22.62
N PRO A 94 16.60 -12.24 -23.28
CA PRO A 94 15.29 -11.63 -23.05
C PRO A 94 14.79 -11.71 -21.60
N GLN A 95 15.11 -12.79 -20.86
CA GLN A 95 14.65 -12.92 -19.48
C GLN A 95 15.38 -11.95 -18.54
N GLU A 96 16.69 -11.78 -18.71
CA GLU A 96 17.44 -10.82 -17.93
C GLU A 96 17.05 -9.38 -18.26
N PHE A 97 16.84 -9.09 -19.54
CA PHE A 97 16.33 -7.79 -19.96
C PHE A 97 15.00 -7.46 -19.27
N LEU A 98 14.01 -8.36 -19.32
CA LEU A 98 12.71 -8.16 -18.67
C LEU A 98 12.85 -8.02 -17.15
N ARG A 99 13.76 -8.79 -16.53
CA ARG A 99 14.01 -8.75 -15.10
C ARG A 99 14.55 -7.39 -14.66
N LEU A 100 15.42 -6.79 -15.48
CA LEU A 100 16.01 -5.49 -15.20
C LEU A 100 15.09 -4.33 -15.59
N ALA A 101 14.30 -4.46 -16.66
CA ALA A 101 13.47 -3.39 -17.19
C ALA A 101 12.20 -3.11 -16.37
N CYS A 102 11.68 -4.11 -15.64
CA CYS A 102 10.40 -4.02 -14.93
C CYS A 102 10.56 -3.79 -13.43
N LEU A 103 9.66 -2.99 -12.86
CA LEU A 103 9.53 -2.85 -11.40
C LEU A 103 9.12 -4.19 -10.77
N THR A 104 9.65 -4.48 -9.58
CA THR A 104 9.29 -5.70 -8.84
C THR A 104 8.77 -5.42 -7.43
N TYR A 105 8.80 -4.15 -7.01
CA TYR A 105 8.41 -3.71 -5.67
C TYR A 105 9.18 -4.51 -4.61
N GLY A 106 10.50 -4.57 -4.79
CA GLY A 106 11.45 -5.24 -3.91
C GLY A 106 12.77 -4.47 -3.90
N ALA A 107 13.91 -5.17 -3.92
CA ALA A 107 15.24 -4.54 -4.06
C ALA A 107 15.47 -4.05 -5.50
N ASP A 108 14.69 -3.06 -5.93
CA ASP A 108 14.84 -2.36 -7.20
C ASP A 108 16.05 -1.41 -7.09
N THR A 109 17.26 -1.95 -7.33
CA THR A 109 18.50 -1.18 -7.19
C THR A 109 18.59 -0.07 -8.25
N PRO A 110 19.25 1.07 -7.95
CA PRO A 110 19.31 2.22 -8.88
C PRO A 110 19.85 1.89 -10.28
N ASN A 111 20.65 0.82 -10.41
CA ASN A 111 21.31 0.45 -11.65
C ASN A 111 20.47 -0.47 -12.56
N ARG A 112 19.35 -1.06 -12.10
CA ARG A 112 18.57 -2.02 -12.89
C ARG A 112 18.07 -1.44 -14.22
N ILE A 113 17.42 -0.28 -14.17
CA ILE A 113 16.89 0.37 -15.39
C ILE A 113 18.02 0.84 -16.32
N PRO A 114 19.10 1.49 -15.84
CA PRO A 114 20.29 1.75 -16.65
C PRO A 114 20.88 0.51 -17.32
N ASP A 115 21.00 -0.61 -16.59
CA ASP A 115 21.55 -1.86 -17.12
C ASP A 115 20.65 -2.46 -18.21
N ALA A 116 19.32 -2.44 -18.03
CA ALA A 116 18.37 -2.86 -19.07
C ALA A 116 18.48 -2.01 -20.35
N ARG A 117 18.66 -0.69 -20.21
CA ARG A 117 18.86 0.21 -21.36
C ARG A 117 20.16 -0.09 -22.09
N ARG A 118 21.23 -0.39 -21.37
CA ARG A 118 22.51 -0.79 -21.98
C ARG A 118 22.37 -2.11 -22.73
N MET A 119 21.74 -3.13 -22.13
CA MET A 119 21.47 -4.40 -22.81
C MET A 119 20.72 -4.20 -24.12
N LEU A 120 19.68 -3.35 -24.11
CA LEU A 120 18.89 -3.08 -25.32
C LEU A 120 19.69 -2.29 -26.38
N ALA A 121 20.63 -1.44 -25.97
CA ALA A 121 21.50 -0.72 -26.89
C ALA A 121 22.55 -1.64 -27.52
N ASP A 122 23.07 -2.61 -26.75
CA ASP A 122 24.07 -3.58 -27.20
C ASP A 122 23.45 -4.68 -28.08
N GLU A 123 22.21 -5.10 -27.77
CA GLU A 123 21.45 -6.15 -28.48
C GLU A 123 20.04 -5.64 -28.88
N PRO A 124 19.90 -4.82 -29.95
CA PRO A 124 18.62 -4.21 -30.34
C PRO A 124 17.50 -5.22 -30.66
N GLU A 125 17.85 -6.44 -31.08
CA GLU A 125 16.91 -7.54 -31.33
C GLU A 125 16.11 -7.94 -30.08
N LEU A 126 16.59 -7.61 -28.88
CA LEU A 126 15.86 -7.84 -27.63
C LEU A 126 14.49 -7.17 -27.65
N ALA A 127 14.34 -5.99 -28.27
CA ALA A 127 13.06 -5.28 -28.36
C ALA A 127 11.95 -6.12 -29.03
N THR A 128 12.32 -7.07 -29.89
CA THR A 128 11.37 -7.89 -30.65
C THR A 128 11.60 -9.39 -30.47
N ALA A 129 12.37 -9.80 -29.46
CA ALA A 129 12.72 -11.20 -29.25
C ALA A 129 11.51 -12.11 -28.95
N ASN A 130 10.49 -11.60 -28.25
CA ASN A 130 9.23 -12.31 -28.01
C ASN A 130 8.11 -11.30 -27.63
N VAL A 131 6.87 -11.80 -27.46
CA VAL A 131 5.71 -10.97 -27.10
C VAL A 131 5.92 -10.13 -25.84
N PHE A 132 6.66 -10.65 -24.85
CA PHE A 132 6.90 -9.97 -23.58
C PHE A 132 7.87 -8.79 -23.74
N THR A 133 8.96 -8.98 -24.49
CA THR A 133 9.91 -7.89 -24.74
C THR A 133 9.35 -6.83 -25.68
N MET A 134 8.53 -7.23 -26.65
CA MET A 134 7.79 -6.29 -27.50
C MET A 134 6.83 -5.44 -26.66
N ALA A 135 6.12 -6.03 -25.70
CA ALA A 135 5.26 -5.32 -24.78
C ALA A 135 6.05 -4.38 -23.85
N ALA A 136 7.11 -4.89 -23.20
CA ALA A 136 7.95 -4.11 -22.31
C ALA A 136 8.64 -2.91 -23.00
N THR A 137 8.96 -3.01 -24.29
CA THR A 137 9.65 -1.95 -25.06
C THR A 137 8.72 -1.10 -25.93
N GLY A 138 7.43 -1.39 -25.94
CA GLY A 138 6.40 -0.63 -26.67
C GLY A 138 6.40 -0.83 -28.19
N ARG A 139 6.79 -2.01 -28.71
CA ARG A 139 6.87 -2.29 -30.16
C ARG A 139 5.50 -2.68 -30.73
N ALA A 140 4.62 -1.68 -30.87
CA ALA A 140 3.23 -1.87 -31.30
C ALA A 140 3.07 -2.60 -32.64
N ASP A 141 3.89 -2.27 -33.66
CA ASP A 141 3.79 -2.92 -34.98
C ASP A 141 4.20 -4.39 -34.93
N ALA A 142 5.31 -4.69 -34.24
CA ALA A 142 5.76 -6.06 -34.04
C ALA A 142 4.76 -6.90 -33.22
N LEU A 143 4.14 -6.30 -32.19
CA LEU A 143 3.05 -6.93 -31.45
C LEU A 143 1.86 -7.22 -32.36
N ARG A 144 1.48 -6.27 -33.22
CA ARG A 144 0.35 -6.43 -34.14
C ARG A 144 0.58 -7.62 -35.07
N ASP A 145 1.73 -7.65 -35.73
CA ASP A 145 2.11 -8.70 -36.68
C ASP A 145 2.26 -10.07 -36.00
N LEU A 146 2.76 -10.12 -34.76
CA LEU A 146 2.88 -11.36 -34.01
C LEU A 146 1.51 -11.89 -33.59
N LEU A 147 0.67 -11.05 -32.99
CA LEU A 147 -0.62 -11.47 -32.45
C LEU A 147 -1.67 -11.73 -33.56
N ASP A 148 -1.49 -11.20 -34.76
CA ASP A 148 -2.30 -11.60 -35.92
C ASP A 148 -2.00 -13.03 -36.39
N ARG A 149 -0.78 -13.52 -36.15
CA ARG A 149 -0.38 -14.89 -36.46
C ARG A 149 -0.62 -15.85 -35.29
N GLU A 150 -0.39 -15.38 -34.07
CA GLU A 150 -0.37 -16.17 -32.82
C GLU A 150 -1.23 -15.46 -31.74
N PRO A 151 -2.56 -15.40 -31.92
CA PRO A 151 -3.46 -14.64 -31.04
C PRO A 151 -3.49 -15.17 -29.60
N GLU A 152 -3.16 -16.45 -29.37
CA GLU A 152 -3.10 -17.06 -28.05
C GLU A 152 -2.00 -16.47 -27.15
N LEU A 153 -1.07 -15.69 -27.71
CA LEU A 153 -0.01 -15.03 -26.96
C LEU A 153 -0.48 -13.79 -26.18
N VAL A 154 -1.68 -13.27 -26.47
CA VAL A 154 -2.16 -11.98 -25.93
C VAL A 154 -2.21 -11.94 -24.39
N ASP A 155 -2.64 -13.04 -23.77
CA ASP A 155 -2.69 -13.24 -22.31
C ASP A 155 -1.82 -14.42 -21.85
N ARG A 156 -0.86 -14.85 -22.69
CA ARG A 156 0.00 -15.97 -22.31
C ARG A 156 0.90 -15.56 -21.16
N GLN A 157 0.80 -16.26 -20.04
CA GLN A 157 1.75 -16.10 -18.94
C GLN A 157 3.13 -16.66 -19.32
N GLY A 158 4.18 -15.89 -19.06
CA GLY A 158 5.56 -16.32 -19.30
C GLY A 158 6.59 -15.29 -18.82
N GLY A 159 7.79 -15.35 -19.41
CA GLY A 159 8.92 -14.52 -18.98
C GLY A 159 9.40 -14.86 -17.56
N PRO A 160 10.31 -14.05 -16.97
CA PRO A 160 10.88 -14.31 -15.65
C PRO A 160 9.85 -14.29 -14.50
N TYR A 161 8.66 -13.73 -14.72
CA TYR A 161 7.67 -13.47 -13.67
C TYR A 161 6.35 -14.23 -13.87
N ALA A 162 6.25 -15.06 -14.92
CA ALA A 162 5.01 -15.71 -15.31
C ALA A 162 3.83 -14.72 -15.39
N TRP A 163 4.10 -13.58 -16.03
CA TRP A 163 3.16 -12.48 -16.28
C TRP A 163 2.66 -12.52 -17.72
N GLU A 164 1.48 -11.95 -17.95
CA GLU A 164 0.95 -11.63 -19.27
C GLU A 164 1.72 -10.46 -19.90
N PRO A 165 1.73 -10.31 -21.24
CA PRO A 165 2.41 -9.21 -21.93
C PRO A 165 1.99 -7.82 -21.43
N LEU A 166 0.71 -7.61 -21.10
CA LEU A 166 0.22 -6.33 -20.60
C LEU A 166 0.88 -5.89 -19.28
N LEU A 167 1.22 -6.84 -18.41
CA LEU A 167 1.93 -6.54 -17.16
C LEU A 167 3.40 -6.17 -17.43
N TYR A 168 4.08 -6.86 -18.34
CA TYR A 168 5.43 -6.46 -18.75
C TYR A 168 5.45 -5.05 -19.35
N LEU A 169 4.41 -4.66 -20.09
CA LEU A 169 4.23 -3.30 -20.58
C LEU A 169 4.06 -2.31 -19.42
N ALA A 170 3.10 -2.54 -18.53
CA ALA A 170 2.78 -1.61 -17.45
C ALA A 170 3.92 -1.43 -16.43
N TYR A 171 4.71 -2.47 -16.17
CA TYR A 171 5.77 -2.45 -15.17
C TYR A 171 7.14 -2.06 -15.75
N SER A 172 7.32 -2.01 -17.07
CA SER A 172 8.57 -1.59 -17.70
C SER A 172 8.88 -0.10 -17.46
N ARG A 173 10.17 0.23 -17.37
CA ARG A 173 10.68 1.62 -17.35
C ARG A 173 11.67 1.88 -18.50
N VAL A 174 11.61 1.04 -19.54
CA VAL A 174 12.44 1.08 -20.75
C VAL A 174 11.55 1.02 -21.99
N GLY A 175 11.99 1.65 -23.08
CA GLY A 175 11.24 1.71 -24.34
C GLY A 175 10.38 2.96 -24.47
N GLU A 176 9.55 2.96 -25.50
CA GLU A 176 8.67 4.08 -25.88
C GLU A 176 7.47 3.54 -26.65
N GLY A 177 6.39 4.32 -26.77
CA GLY A 177 5.21 3.91 -27.54
C GLY A 177 4.32 2.88 -26.83
N HIS A 178 4.41 2.80 -25.49
CA HIS A 178 3.67 1.81 -24.70
C HIS A 178 2.16 2.01 -24.78
N VAL A 179 1.65 3.25 -24.93
CA VAL A 179 0.21 3.49 -25.13
C VAL A 179 -0.30 2.77 -26.37
N GLU A 180 0.44 2.83 -27.47
CA GLU A 180 0.02 2.22 -28.73
C GLU A 180 0.22 0.71 -28.74
N ALA A 181 1.26 0.21 -28.06
CA ALA A 181 1.42 -1.22 -27.79
C ALA A 181 0.31 -1.78 -26.90
N ALA A 182 -0.10 -1.04 -25.86
CA ALA A 182 -1.21 -1.41 -24.99
C ALA A 182 -2.52 -1.44 -25.77
N ARG A 183 -2.74 -0.48 -26.67
CA ARG A 183 -3.91 -0.47 -27.56
C ARG A 183 -3.98 -1.75 -28.40
N VAL A 184 -2.86 -2.17 -28.99
CA VAL A 184 -2.77 -3.42 -29.76
C VAL A 184 -3.12 -4.65 -28.93
N LEU A 185 -2.60 -4.75 -27.71
CA LEU A 185 -2.88 -5.86 -26.79
C LEU A 185 -4.37 -5.89 -26.40
N LEU A 186 -4.90 -4.74 -25.96
CA LEU A 186 -6.28 -4.60 -25.50
C LEU A 186 -7.29 -4.79 -26.64
N ASP A 187 -6.99 -4.31 -27.86
CA ASP A 187 -7.83 -4.54 -29.06
C ASP A 187 -7.89 -6.03 -29.45
N ARG A 188 -6.88 -6.82 -29.06
CA ARG A 188 -6.83 -8.28 -29.28
C ARG A 188 -7.30 -9.09 -28.08
N GLY A 189 -7.84 -8.43 -27.06
CA GLY A 189 -8.52 -9.09 -25.95
C GLY A 189 -7.69 -9.30 -24.70
N ALA A 190 -6.52 -8.65 -24.56
CA ALA A 190 -5.79 -8.68 -23.29
C ALA A 190 -6.67 -8.23 -22.13
N ASP A 191 -6.64 -8.93 -20.99
CA ASP A 191 -7.44 -8.56 -19.82
C ASP A 191 -6.91 -7.23 -19.23
N PRO A 192 -7.69 -6.12 -19.27
CA PRO A 192 -7.26 -4.84 -18.69
C PRO A 192 -7.12 -4.92 -17.15
N ASN A 193 -7.67 -5.96 -16.53
CA ASN A 193 -7.55 -6.27 -15.10
C ASN A 193 -6.50 -7.35 -14.81
N ALA A 194 -5.62 -7.65 -15.77
CA ALA A 194 -4.46 -8.50 -15.53
C ALA A 194 -3.69 -8.01 -14.30
N GLY A 195 -3.23 -8.96 -13.50
CA GLY A 195 -2.57 -8.69 -12.23
C GLY A 195 -2.14 -9.95 -11.50
N TYR A 196 -1.40 -9.75 -10.42
CA TYR A 196 -0.87 -10.83 -9.59
C TYR A 196 -0.95 -10.46 -8.11
N LEU A 197 -0.83 -11.46 -7.25
CA LEU A 197 -0.73 -11.28 -5.80
C LEU A 197 0.73 -11.36 -5.39
N TRP A 198 1.30 -10.26 -4.88
CA TRP A 198 2.70 -10.22 -4.47
C TRP A 198 2.86 -11.09 -3.22
N GLU A 199 3.64 -12.17 -3.32
CA GLU A 199 3.74 -13.24 -2.31
C GLU A 199 2.41 -13.91 -1.92
N GLY A 200 1.35 -13.74 -2.71
CA GLY A 200 0.02 -14.19 -2.34
C GLY A 200 -0.73 -13.23 -1.39
N LEU A 201 -0.17 -12.04 -1.14
CA LEU A 201 -0.81 -10.99 -0.35
C LEU A 201 -1.84 -10.21 -1.19
N VAL A 202 -2.85 -9.69 -0.50
CA VAL A 202 -3.90 -8.81 -1.02
C VAL A 202 -3.57 -7.38 -0.52
N PRO A 203 -3.77 -6.32 -1.31
CA PRO A 203 -4.45 -6.26 -2.62
C PRO A 203 -3.58 -6.71 -3.82
N PRO A 204 -4.21 -6.95 -5.00
CA PRO A 204 -3.49 -7.39 -6.20
C PRO A 204 -2.71 -6.24 -6.85
N PHE A 205 -1.53 -6.57 -7.37
CA PHE A 205 -0.74 -5.71 -8.24
C PHE A 205 -1.26 -5.83 -9.68
N THR A 206 -1.97 -4.80 -10.15
CA THR A 206 -2.64 -4.79 -11.47
C THR A 206 -1.83 -4.03 -12.52
N ALA A 207 -2.30 -4.03 -13.77
CA ALA A 207 -1.79 -3.14 -14.81
C ALA A 207 -1.89 -1.64 -14.43
N LEU A 208 -2.94 -1.21 -13.71
CA LEU A 208 -3.04 0.17 -13.20
C LEU A 208 -1.96 0.46 -12.17
N THR A 209 -1.70 -0.48 -11.26
CA THR A 209 -0.62 -0.36 -10.27
C THR A 209 0.74 -0.15 -10.96
N GLY A 210 1.01 -0.90 -12.03
CA GLY A 210 2.22 -0.75 -12.84
C GLY A 210 2.32 0.62 -13.52
N ALA A 211 1.20 1.09 -14.10
CA ALA A 211 1.13 2.39 -14.77
C ALA A 211 1.39 3.57 -13.83
N PHE A 212 0.82 3.54 -12.62
CA PHE A 212 0.95 4.64 -11.65
C PHE A 212 2.23 4.60 -10.81
N GLY A 213 2.82 3.42 -10.54
CA GLY A 213 4.00 3.32 -9.67
C GLY A 213 3.69 3.65 -8.20
N GLY A 214 4.68 4.17 -7.47
CA GLY A 214 4.60 4.54 -6.06
C GLY A 214 4.98 3.43 -5.09
N GLY A 215 4.31 3.38 -3.94
CA GLY A 215 4.56 2.39 -2.88
C GLY A 215 5.67 2.79 -1.93
N GLU A 216 6.02 1.88 -1.01
CA GLU A 216 6.96 2.14 0.09
C GLU A 216 8.35 2.56 -0.39
N GLY A 217 8.79 2.03 -1.52
CA GLY A 217 10.07 2.38 -2.17
C GLY A 217 10.00 3.57 -3.12
N ASP A 218 8.87 4.30 -3.18
CA ASP A 218 8.64 5.45 -4.07
C ASP A 218 8.98 5.14 -5.54
N GLN A 219 8.49 4.00 -6.04
CA GLN A 219 8.83 3.55 -7.38
C GLN A 219 8.34 4.54 -8.44
N PRO A 220 9.12 4.81 -9.50
CA PRO A 220 8.74 5.79 -10.50
C PRO A 220 7.47 5.36 -11.23
N ALA A 221 6.60 6.33 -11.55
CA ALA A 221 5.49 6.10 -12.46
C ALA A 221 5.97 5.60 -13.84
N HIS A 222 5.09 4.93 -14.58
CA HIS A 222 5.39 4.57 -15.96
C HIS A 222 5.60 5.85 -16.80
N PRO A 223 6.53 5.88 -17.80
CA PRO A 223 6.77 7.06 -18.64
C PRO A 223 5.50 7.64 -19.28
N ASP A 224 4.59 6.76 -19.73
CA ASP A 224 3.28 7.10 -20.27
C ASP A 224 2.13 7.06 -19.22
N GLY A 225 2.43 7.13 -17.92
CA GLY A 225 1.56 6.69 -16.81
C GLY A 225 0.09 7.10 -16.92
N LEU A 226 -0.22 8.40 -17.01
CA LEU A 226 -1.62 8.87 -17.09
C LEU A 226 -2.31 8.48 -18.40
N ALA A 227 -1.60 8.52 -19.52
CA ALA A 227 -2.16 8.15 -20.82
C ALA A 227 -2.44 6.64 -20.90
N LEU A 228 -1.52 5.83 -20.37
CA LEU A 228 -1.66 4.39 -20.26
C LEU A 228 -2.80 4.01 -19.30
N ALA A 229 -2.86 4.61 -18.11
CA ALA A 229 -3.92 4.37 -17.14
C ALA A 229 -5.30 4.73 -17.71
N ARG A 230 -5.42 5.88 -18.40
CA ARG A 230 -6.67 6.26 -19.09
C ARG A 230 -7.08 5.21 -20.12
N LEU A 231 -6.15 4.75 -20.95
CA LEU A 231 -6.44 3.71 -21.93
C LEU A 231 -6.88 2.40 -21.25
N LEU A 232 -6.23 1.97 -20.18
CA LEU A 232 -6.63 0.78 -19.42
C LEU A 232 -8.08 0.91 -18.90
N LEU A 233 -8.42 2.06 -18.30
CA LEU A 233 -9.76 2.35 -17.80
C LEU A 233 -10.80 2.43 -18.94
N ASP A 234 -10.48 3.06 -20.06
CA ASP A 234 -11.33 3.09 -21.27
C ASP A 234 -11.62 1.68 -21.81
N ARG A 235 -10.74 0.71 -21.51
CA ARG A 235 -10.88 -0.69 -21.92
C ARG A 235 -11.44 -1.59 -20.83
N GLY A 236 -11.81 -1.05 -19.67
CA GLY A 236 -12.51 -1.79 -18.61
C GLY A 236 -11.61 -2.27 -17.47
N ALA A 237 -10.43 -1.67 -17.28
CA ALA A 237 -9.73 -1.80 -16.01
C ALA A 237 -10.60 -1.21 -14.89
N ASP A 238 -10.71 -1.92 -13.77
CA ASP A 238 -11.47 -1.48 -12.61
C ASP A 238 -10.68 -0.41 -11.83
N PRO A 239 -11.24 0.79 -11.59
CA PRO A 239 -10.57 1.81 -10.79
C PRO A 239 -10.48 1.44 -9.30
N ASN A 240 -11.15 0.37 -8.85
CA ASN A 240 -11.17 -0.10 -7.46
C ASN A 240 -10.18 -1.26 -7.21
N ASP A 241 -8.95 -1.16 -7.74
CA ASP A 241 -7.94 -2.22 -7.58
C ASP A 241 -7.27 -2.28 -6.19
N CYS A 242 -7.50 -1.26 -5.36
CA CYS A 242 -6.92 -1.03 -4.03
C CYS A 242 -5.41 -0.80 -3.99
N GLN A 243 -4.59 -1.60 -4.70
CA GLN A 243 -3.12 -1.48 -4.64
C GLN A 243 -2.63 -0.17 -5.26
N THR A 244 -3.30 0.36 -6.29
CA THR A 244 -2.98 1.69 -6.83
C THR A 244 -3.18 2.76 -5.75
N LEU A 245 -4.31 2.72 -5.04
CA LEU A 245 -4.63 3.67 -3.97
C LEU A 245 -3.61 3.56 -2.84
N TYR A 246 -3.32 2.33 -2.38
CA TYR A 246 -2.27 2.05 -1.40
C TYR A 246 -0.93 2.67 -1.83
N ASN A 247 -0.45 2.39 -3.05
CA ASN A 247 0.83 2.88 -3.54
C ASN A 247 0.88 4.41 -3.72
N ARG A 248 -0.24 5.05 -3.99
CA ARG A 248 -0.33 6.51 -4.15
C ARG A 248 -0.69 7.22 -2.85
N GLY A 249 -1.16 6.49 -1.85
CA GLY A 249 -1.37 6.93 -0.47
C GLY A 249 -0.15 6.72 0.43
N LEU A 250 0.69 5.73 0.11
CA LEU A 250 1.86 5.33 0.87
C LEU A 250 3.13 5.45 0.04
N GLY A 251 4.09 6.15 0.63
CA GLY A 251 5.42 6.37 0.07
C GLY A 251 6.17 7.39 0.94
N GLY A 252 7.49 7.24 1.03
CA GLY A 252 8.36 8.15 1.78
C GLY A 252 8.39 9.59 1.23
N SER A 253 7.89 9.79 0.00
CA SER A 253 7.79 11.08 -0.68
C SER A 253 6.32 11.51 -0.85
N TRP A 254 5.54 11.44 0.24
CA TRP A 254 4.15 11.90 0.23
C TRP A 254 4.02 13.27 -0.44
N ASN A 255 3.11 13.37 -1.38
CA ASN A 255 2.70 14.63 -2.00
C ASN A 255 1.18 14.63 -2.16
N ASP A 256 0.59 15.82 -2.12
CA ASP A 256 -0.84 16.03 -2.29
C ASP A 256 -1.22 16.15 -3.78
N ASP A 257 -0.56 15.35 -4.64
CA ASP A 257 -0.93 15.20 -6.04
C ASP A 257 -2.16 14.31 -6.17
N THR A 258 -3.19 14.88 -6.78
CA THR A 258 -4.51 14.28 -6.95
C THR A 258 -4.74 13.75 -8.35
N THR A 259 -3.79 13.89 -9.28
CA THR A 259 -4.02 13.60 -10.70
C THR A 259 -4.45 12.14 -10.95
N HIS A 260 -3.86 11.17 -10.25
CA HIS A 260 -4.30 9.77 -10.33
C HIS A 260 -5.72 9.56 -9.80
N LEU A 261 -6.06 10.23 -8.69
CA LEU A 261 -7.34 10.11 -8.01
C LEU A 261 -8.47 10.75 -8.83
N GLU A 262 -8.22 11.92 -9.44
CA GLU A 262 -9.15 12.56 -10.39
C GLU A 262 -9.51 11.61 -11.54
N LEU A 263 -8.51 10.92 -12.08
CA LEU A 263 -8.73 9.93 -13.14
C LEU A 263 -9.55 8.74 -12.63
N LEU A 264 -9.17 8.13 -11.50
CA LEU A 264 -9.89 6.97 -10.98
C LEU A 264 -11.35 7.31 -10.60
N LEU A 265 -11.60 8.47 -10.00
CA LEU A 265 -12.95 8.97 -9.69
C LEU A 265 -13.79 9.16 -10.95
N ALA A 266 -13.20 9.69 -12.04
CA ALA A 266 -13.89 9.86 -13.31
C ALA A 266 -14.35 8.53 -13.94
N TYR A 267 -13.73 7.40 -13.57
CA TYR A 267 -14.09 6.06 -14.04
C TYR A 267 -14.84 5.21 -13.00
N GLY A 268 -15.19 5.77 -11.85
CA GLY A 268 -16.05 5.10 -10.86
C GLY A 268 -15.34 4.50 -9.64
N LEU A 269 -14.19 5.05 -9.24
CA LEU A 269 -13.64 4.77 -7.91
C LEU A 269 -14.70 5.04 -6.83
N GLY A 270 -14.86 4.10 -5.91
CA GLY A 270 -15.87 4.15 -4.85
C GLY A 270 -17.25 3.63 -5.25
N GLN A 271 -17.43 3.23 -6.51
CA GLN A 271 -18.72 2.78 -7.05
C GLN A 271 -18.65 1.32 -7.52
N GLY A 272 -19.82 0.72 -7.75
CA GLY A 272 -19.94 -0.63 -8.30
C GLY A 272 -19.69 -1.74 -7.28
N ASP A 273 -19.34 -2.93 -7.78
CA ASP A 273 -19.16 -4.16 -7.00
C ASP A 273 -17.68 -4.45 -6.67
N GLY A 274 -16.75 -3.57 -7.04
CA GLY A 274 -15.30 -3.73 -6.86
C GLY A 274 -14.62 -4.63 -7.91
N GLY A 275 -15.32 -4.93 -9.00
CA GLY A 275 -14.73 -5.53 -10.19
C GLY A 275 -14.22 -6.96 -9.99
N PRO A 276 -13.39 -7.44 -10.94
CA PRO A 276 -13.05 -8.86 -11.03
C PRO A 276 -12.18 -9.35 -9.86
N TRP A 277 -11.33 -8.48 -9.31
CA TRP A 277 -10.50 -8.83 -8.16
C TRP A 277 -11.30 -8.94 -6.86
N LYS A 278 -12.29 -8.06 -6.65
CA LYS A 278 -13.25 -8.23 -5.54
C LYS A 278 -14.07 -9.51 -5.70
N ALA A 279 -14.51 -9.84 -6.92
CA ALA A 279 -15.23 -11.08 -7.18
C ALA A 279 -14.39 -12.33 -6.88
N ARG A 280 -13.09 -12.31 -7.20
CA ARG A 280 -12.14 -13.41 -6.93
C ARG A 280 -11.79 -13.54 -5.43
N LEU A 281 -11.49 -12.42 -4.77
CA LEU A 281 -10.93 -12.40 -3.40
C LEU A 281 -12.01 -12.25 -2.32
N GLY A 282 -13.22 -11.81 -2.68
CA GLY A 282 -14.34 -11.67 -1.78
C GLY A 282 -14.09 -10.64 -0.69
N HIS A 283 -14.09 -11.07 0.57
CA HIS A 283 -13.94 -10.16 1.72
C HIS A 283 -12.49 -9.72 1.97
N ALA A 284 -11.51 -10.42 1.40
CA ALA A 284 -10.10 -10.05 1.56
C ALA A 284 -9.76 -8.74 0.82
N GLN A 285 -10.37 -8.50 -0.34
CA GLN A 285 -10.27 -7.23 -1.04
C GLN A 285 -11.26 -6.24 -0.41
N GLN A 286 -10.86 -4.97 -0.21
CA GLN A 286 -11.77 -3.93 0.26
C GLN A 286 -12.95 -3.72 -0.70
N SER A 287 -14.09 -3.28 -0.21
CA SER A 287 -15.20 -2.77 -1.04
C SER A 287 -14.87 -1.36 -1.55
N PRO A 288 -15.50 -0.91 -2.65
CA PRO A 288 -15.30 0.46 -3.15
C PRO A 288 -15.51 1.54 -2.08
N ALA A 289 -16.52 1.40 -1.21
CA ALA A 289 -16.78 2.35 -0.13
C ALA A 289 -15.69 2.35 0.95
N GLU A 290 -15.13 1.18 1.28
CA GLU A 290 -14.00 1.06 2.21
C GLU A 290 -12.75 1.70 1.61
N MET A 291 -12.49 1.54 0.32
CA MET A 291 -11.36 2.18 -0.36
C MET A 291 -11.45 3.71 -0.32
N VAL A 292 -12.62 4.29 -0.60
CA VAL A 292 -12.83 5.74 -0.48
C VAL A 292 -12.66 6.21 0.96
N SER A 293 -13.16 5.43 1.93
CA SER A 293 -12.98 5.76 3.34
C SER A 293 -11.50 5.80 3.73
N GLU A 294 -10.68 4.88 3.22
CA GLU A 294 -9.24 4.89 3.47
C GLU A 294 -8.50 6.03 2.79
N GLU A 295 -8.95 6.48 1.62
CA GLU A 295 -8.40 7.68 1.00
C GLU A 295 -8.72 8.94 1.82
N VAL A 296 -9.91 9.04 2.42
CA VAL A 296 -10.26 10.12 3.36
C VAL A 296 -9.37 10.05 4.62
N MET A 297 -9.18 8.86 5.19
CA MET A 297 -8.30 8.64 6.33
C MET A 297 -6.86 9.02 6.02
N THR A 298 -6.38 8.67 4.83
CA THR A 298 -5.02 8.99 4.36
C THR A 298 -4.84 10.50 4.20
N ALA A 299 -5.81 11.19 3.58
CA ALA A 299 -5.79 12.65 3.45
C ALA A 299 -5.80 13.36 4.83
N ALA A 300 -6.55 12.82 5.80
CA ALA A 300 -6.58 13.33 7.17
C ALA A 300 -5.28 13.07 7.95
N LEU A 301 -4.69 11.89 7.82
CA LEU A 301 -3.45 11.51 8.49
C LEU A 301 -2.24 12.28 7.95
N ARG A 302 -2.19 12.51 6.63
CA ARG A 302 -1.02 13.08 5.94
C ARG A 302 -1.15 14.57 5.65
N GLY A 303 -2.29 15.16 6.01
CA GLY A 303 -2.57 16.57 5.77
C GLY A 303 -2.65 16.95 4.30
N GLY A 304 -3.41 16.20 3.49
CA GLY A 304 -3.61 16.45 2.06
C GLY A 304 -4.91 17.22 1.77
N PRO A 305 -4.94 18.56 1.82
CA PRO A 305 -6.15 19.35 1.59
C PRO A 305 -6.71 19.24 0.17
N ARG A 306 -5.87 19.09 -0.87
CA ARG A 306 -6.34 18.88 -2.24
C ARG A 306 -7.01 17.52 -2.37
N ARG A 307 -6.38 16.46 -1.85
CA ARG A 307 -6.98 15.12 -1.80
C ARG A 307 -8.30 15.13 -1.03
N MET A 308 -8.32 15.73 0.16
CA MET A 308 -9.53 15.81 0.98
C MET A 308 -10.66 16.52 0.24
N ARG A 309 -10.37 17.69 -0.36
CA ARG A 309 -11.37 18.45 -1.12
C ARG A 309 -11.95 17.62 -2.26
N LEU A 310 -11.08 17.01 -3.07
CA LEU A 310 -11.51 16.17 -4.18
C LEU A 310 -12.42 15.03 -3.72
N LEU A 311 -12.06 14.34 -2.63
CA LEU A 311 -12.87 13.25 -2.09
C LEU A 311 -14.25 13.73 -1.61
N LEU A 312 -14.30 14.84 -0.87
CA LEU A 312 -15.55 15.43 -0.38
C LEU A 312 -16.44 15.93 -1.53
N ASP A 313 -15.86 16.56 -2.55
CA ASP A 313 -16.56 17.03 -3.75
C ASP A 313 -17.20 15.86 -4.53
N HIS A 314 -16.62 14.65 -4.41
CA HIS A 314 -17.14 13.41 -4.97
C HIS A 314 -18.01 12.59 -3.98
N GLY A 315 -18.41 13.17 -2.84
CA GLY A 315 -19.37 12.59 -1.91
C GLY A 315 -18.79 11.58 -0.92
N ALA A 316 -17.47 11.58 -0.70
CA ALA A 316 -16.86 10.77 0.34
C ALA A 316 -17.38 11.16 1.74
N PRO A 317 -17.52 10.21 2.68
CA PRO A 317 -18.05 10.50 4.01
C PRO A 317 -17.07 11.32 4.85
N ALA A 318 -17.51 12.45 5.38
CA ALA A 318 -16.68 13.32 6.22
C ALA A 318 -16.32 12.70 7.59
N ASP A 319 -17.13 11.75 8.07
CA ASP A 319 -16.90 11.00 9.31
C ASP A 319 -16.28 9.61 9.05
N ALA A 320 -15.60 9.44 7.89
CA ALA A 320 -14.90 8.21 7.53
C ALA A 320 -14.05 7.68 8.68
N ARG A 321 -14.04 6.35 8.81
CA ARG A 321 -13.18 5.59 9.72
C ARG A 321 -12.46 4.53 8.93
N GLY A 322 -11.17 4.40 9.16
CA GLY A 322 -10.37 3.39 8.50
C GLY A 322 -10.46 2.03 9.17
N LEU A 323 -10.00 1.01 8.46
CA LEU A 323 -9.98 -0.38 8.88
C LEU A 323 -8.69 -0.75 9.60
N HIS A 324 -7.60 0.01 9.40
CA HIS A 324 -6.31 -0.31 10.00
C HIS A 324 -6.34 -0.19 11.54
N PRO A 325 -5.87 -1.21 12.31
CA PRO A 325 -5.90 -1.19 13.77
C PRO A 325 -5.17 0.00 14.41
N ALA A 326 -4.14 0.54 13.73
CA ALA A 326 -3.44 1.73 14.22
C ALA A 326 -4.32 2.98 14.28
N TYR A 327 -5.44 3.01 13.54
CA TYR A 327 -6.41 4.11 13.64
C TYR A 327 -7.16 4.12 14.97
N ARG A 328 -7.17 3.00 15.71
CA ARG A 328 -7.86 2.85 17.01
C ARG A 328 -9.30 3.33 16.97
N GLY A 329 -9.95 3.12 15.83
CA GLY A 329 -11.33 3.51 15.58
C GLY A 329 -11.57 5.01 15.48
N ARG A 330 -10.55 5.87 15.39
CA ARG A 330 -10.73 7.33 15.18
C ARG A 330 -11.31 7.64 13.80
N SER A 331 -12.09 8.70 13.72
CA SER A 331 -12.55 9.30 12.47
C SER A 331 -11.45 10.12 11.81
N ALA A 332 -11.60 10.36 10.51
CA ALA A 332 -10.75 11.26 9.75
C ALA A 332 -10.68 12.65 10.39
N TYR A 333 -11.79 13.17 10.91
CA TYR A 333 -11.80 14.48 11.56
C TYR A 333 -10.99 14.50 12.86
N GLU A 334 -11.13 13.48 13.70
CA GLU A 334 -10.29 13.33 14.90
C GLU A 334 -8.79 13.24 14.53
N PHE A 335 -8.46 12.55 13.44
CA PHE A 335 -7.08 12.49 12.91
C PHE A 335 -6.56 13.86 12.47
N ALA A 336 -7.33 14.60 11.69
CA ALA A 336 -6.94 15.94 11.24
C ALA A 336 -6.70 16.89 12.41
N LEU A 337 -7.53 16.80 13.47
CA LEU A 337 -7.40 17.61 14.67
C LEU A 337 -6.12 17.26 15.47
N VAL A 338 -5.88 15.98 15.75
CA VAL A 338 -4.75 15.56 16.60
C VAL A 338 -3.39 15.67 15.92
N HIS A 339 -3.33 15.76 14.59
CA HIS A 339 -2.10 16.07 13.82
C HIS A 339 -2.03 17.56 13.42
N GLY A 340 -3.01 18.38 13.82
CA GLY A 340 -3.02 19.82 13.53
C GLY A 340 -3.08 20.15 12.03
N HIS A 341 -3.74 19.34 11.22
CA HIS A 341 -3.99 19.62 9.81
C HIS A 341 -5.22 20.51 9.65
N THR A 342 -5.09 21.79 10.01
CA THR A 342 -6.19 22.75 10.12
C THR A 342 -7.05 22.82 8.85
N ASP A 343 -6.45 22.96 7.67
CA ASP A 343 -7.20 23.03 6.40
C ASP A 343 -8.08 21.79 6.17
N VAL A 344 -7.56 20.60 6.47
CA VAL A 344 -8.30 19.35 6.35
C VAL A 344 -9.40 19.26 7.40
N ALA A 345 -9.11 19.66 8.64
CA ALA A 345 -10.08 19.69 9.73
C ALA A 345 -11.25 20.64 9.42
N GLU A 346 -10.97 21.82 8.86
CA GLU A 346 -11.98 22.79 8.44
C GLU A 346 -12.86 22.24 7.31
N MET A 347 -12.27 21.58 6.31
CA MET A 347 -13.03 20.94 5.22
C MET A 347 -13.96 19.85 5.74
N LEU A 348 -13.46 18.98 6.63
CA LEU A 348 -14.26 17.92 7.25
C LEU A 348 -15.40 18.49 8.11
N ALA A 349 -15.12 19.52 8.92
CA ALA A 349 -16.13 20.19 9.74
C ALA A 349 -17.20 20.87 8.86
N ALA A 350 -16.81 21.54 7.77
CA ALA A 350 -17.72 22.14 6.81
C ALA A 350 -18.62 21.09 6.11
N ALA A 351 -18.10 19.88 5.93
CA ALA A 351 -18.85 18.73 5.43
C ALA A 351 -19.69 18.01 6.52
N GLY A 352 -19.74 18.56 7.74
CA GLY A 352 -20.60 18.08 8.82
C GLY A 352 -19.96 17.08 9.79
N ALA A 353 -18.65 16.84 9.71
CA ALA A 353 -17.96 15.99 10.66
C ALA A 353 -17.95 16.61 12.07
N THR A 354 -18.10 15.76 13.09
CA THR A 354 -18.06 16.17 14.50
C THR A 354 -17.12 15.26 15.29
N ALA A 355 -16.49 15.81 16.33
CA ALA A 355 -15.56 15.08 17.18
C ALA A 355 -15.74 15.50 18.64
N THR A 356 -15.59 14.55 19.56
CA THR A 356 -15.48 14.81 21.00
C THR A 356 -14.14 14.29 21.48
N LEU A 357 -13.16 15.18 21.56
CA LEU A 357 -11.83 14.81 22.03
C LEU A 357 -11.83 14.65 23.54
N ASN A 358 -11.20 13.59 24.04
CA ASN A 358 -10.85 13.49 25.46
C ASN A 358 -9.78 14.54 25.81
N GLU A 359 -9.56 14.77 27.11
CA GLU A 359 -8.61 15.77 27.62
C GLU A 359 -7.18 15.62 27.05
N THR A 360 -6.75 14.38 26.82
CA THR A 360 -5.40 14.08 26.28
C THR A 360 -5.30 14.43 24.81
N ASP A 361 -6.31 14.08 24.01
CA ASP A 361 -6.31 14.37 22.57
C ASP A 361 -6.58 15.86 22.30
N ALA A 362 -7.35 16.54 23.16
CA ALA A 362 -7.51 17.99 23.12
C ALA A 362 -6.18 18.71 23.41
N PHE A 363 -5.41 18.26 24.40
CA PHE A 363 -4.06 18.77 24.68
C PHE A 363 -3.14 18.60 23.46
N VAL A 364 -3.11 17.40 22.87
CA VAL A 364 -2.30 17.11 21.68
C VAL A 364 -2.71 17.97 20.49
N ALA A 365 -4.01 18.08 20.20
CA ALA A 365 -4.51 18.86 19.08
C ALA A 365 -4.14 20.36 19.21
N ALA A 366 -4.22 20.93 20.42
CA ALA A 366 -3.78 22.30 20.67
C ALA A 366 -2.27 22.46 20.40
N CYS A 367 -1.44 21.57 20.95
CA CYS A 367 0.00 21.58 20.71
C CYS A 367 0.34 21.50 19.21
N MET A 368 -0.31 20.59 18.46
CA MET A 368 -0.03 20.42 17.02
C MET A 368 -0.44 21.62 16.17
N ARG A 369 -1.37 22.46 16.63
CA ARG A 369 -1.70 23.74 16.00
C ARG A 369 -0.78 24.88 16.45
N GLY A 370 0.14 24.64 17.39
CA GLY A 370 0.96 25.69 18.02
C GLY A 370 0.15 26.58 18.98
N GLU A 371 -0.99 26.09 19.47
CA GLU A 371 -1.87 26.78 20.40
C GLU A 371 -1.60 26.34 21.83
N ARG A 372 -1.72 27.27 22.79
CA ARG A 372 -1.51 26.96 24.21
C ARG A 372 -2.52 25.88 24.68
N PRO A 373 -2.05 24.72 25.18
CA PRO A 373 -2.93 23.68 25.69
C PRO A 373 -3.34 23.93 27.16
N ASP A 374 -4.15 23.04 27.72
CA ASP A 374 -4.42 23.03 29.17
C ASP A 374 -3.16 22.64 29.95
N LEU A 375 -2.54 23.63 30.61
CA LEU A 375 -1.33 23.43 31.40
C LEU A 375 -1.55 22.56 32.64
N GLY A 376 -2.79 22.36 33.10
CA GLY A 376 -3.11 21.43 34.18
C GLY A 376 -2.76 19.97 33.85
N LEU A 377 -2.66 19.64 32.56
CA LEU A 377 -2.30 18.30 32.08
C LEU A 377 -0.80 18.14 31.77
N LEU A 378 -0.01 19.21 31.85
CA LEU A 378 1.35 19.24 31.30
C LEU A 378 2.27 18.16 31.88
N GLU A 379 2.36 18.03 33.20
CA GLU A 379 3.22 17.03 33.85
C GLU A 379 2.84 15.61 33.44
N ARG A 380 1.53 15.32 33.41
CA ARG A 380 1.01 14.03 32.96
C ARG A 380 1.36 13.79 31.50
N MET A 381 1.30 14.81 30.65
CA MET A 381 1.59 14.68 29.22
C MET A 381 3.07 14.48 28.92
N ARG A 382 3.97 15.14 29.64
CA ARG A 382 5.41 14.87 29.53
C ARG A 382 5.76 13.44 29.94
N GLY A 383 5.10 12.89 30.96
CA GLY A 383 5.31 11.49 31.37
C GLY A 383 4.67 10.47 30.41
N ALA A 384 3.44 10.72 29.96
CA ALA A 384 2.66 9.75 29.20
C ALA A 384 2.89 9.80 27.68
N ARG A 385 3.29 10.95 27.13
CA ARG A 385 3.52 11.17 25.69
C ARG A 385 4.79 12.01 25.43
N PRO A 386 5.96 11.63 25.97
CA PRO A 386 7.20 12.40 25.77
C PRO A 386 7.60 12.51 24.30
N ASN A 387 7.19 11.55 23.45
CA ASN A 387 7.45 11.53 22.02
C ASN A 387 6.55 12.46 21.18
N LEU A 388 5.69 13.27 21.80
CA LEU A 388 4.83 14.22 21.08
C LEU A 388 5.64 15.22 20.23
N ILE A 389 6.83 15.59 20.68
CA ILE A 389 7.75 16.47 19.94
C ILE A 389 8.36 15.77 18.70
N ASN A 390 8.55 14.45 18.74
CA ASN A 390 8.96 13.67 17.57
C ASN A 390 7.85 13.69 16.51
N VAL A 391 6.60 13.43 16.91
CA VAL A 391 5.44 13.46 16.01
C VAL A 391 5.27 14.86 15.38
N ALA A 392 5.44 15.93 16.16
CA ALA A 392 5.38 17.29 15.63
C ALA A 392 6.47 17.59 14.58
N ALA A 393 7.67 17.00 14.72
CA ALA A 393 8.73 17.11 13.72
C ALA A 393 8.43 16.26 12.47
N GLU A 394 7.94 15.03 12.65
CA GLU A 394 7.50 14.12 11.58
C GLU A 394 6.40 14.77 10.71
N ASP A 395 5.40 15.39 11.35
CA ASP A 395 4.28 16.09 10.71
C ASP A 395 4.66 17.48 10.16
N ARG A 396 5.94 17.87 10.25
CA ARG A 396 6.48 19.16 9.78
C ARG A 396 5.75 20.37 10.39
N LYS A 397 5.54 20.35 11.70
CA LYS A 397 4.82 21.40 12.46
C LYS A 397 5.77 22.28 13.28
N PRO A 398 6.44 23.27 12.68
CA PRO A 398 7.46 24.06 13.38
C PRO A 398 6.88 24.86 14.56
N ALA A 399 5.63 25.34 14.46
CA ALA A 399 4.97 26.02 15.57
C ALA A 399 4.72 25.09 16.76
N ALA A 400 4.34 23.83 16.49
CA ALA A 400 4.15 22.81 17.52
C ALA A 400 5.48 22.42 18.19
N VAL A 401 6.55 22.23 17.40
CA VAL A 401 7.88 21.93 17.92
C VAL A 401 8.39 23.04 18.85
N ARG A 402 8.24 24.31 18.47
CA ARG A 402 8.59 25.46 19.34
C ARG A 402 7.81 25.43 20.65
N LEU A 403 6.49 25.32 20.56
CA LEU A 403 5.62 25.29 21.74
C LEU A 403 5.97 24.11 22.66
N LEU A 404 6.18 22.92 22.12
CA LEU A 404 6.50 21.74 22.92
C LEU A 404 7.86 21.89 23.63
N ALA A 405 8.87 22.45 22.95
CA ALA A 405 10.14 22.77 23.59
C ALA A 405 9.98 23.82 24.71
N GLU A 406 9.18 24.87 24.50
CA GLU A 406 8.86 25.88 25.52
C GLU A 406 8.12 25.27 26.73
N LEU A 407 7.29 24.25 26.50
CA LEU A 407 6.58 23.49 27.53
C LEU A 407 7.47 22.43 28.24
N GLY A 408 8.75 22.35 27.85
CA GLY A 408 9.74 21.47 28.47
C GLY A 408 9.70 20.02 27.98
N PHE A 409 9.16 19.76 26.78
CA PHE A 409 9.41 18.48 26.10
C PHE A 409 10.86 18.43 25.62
N ASP A 410 11.50 17.28 25.77
CA ASP A 410 12.90 17.09 25.41
C ASP A 410 13.09 17.06 23.89
N VAL A 411 13.77 18.07 23.33
CA VAL A 411 14.09 18.15 21.89
C VAL A 411 14.97 16.98 21.41
N ASN A 412 15.66 16.31 22.33
CA ASN A 412 16.48 15.13 22.08
C ASN A 412 15.77 13.83 22.47
N HIS A 413 14.45 13.85 22.68
CA HIS A 413 13.72 12.67 23.12
C HIS A 413 13.94 11.48 22.16
N LEU A 414 14.69 10.49 22.64
CA LEU A 414 15.00 9.28 21.89
C LEU A 414 13.89 8.24 22.11
N TYR A 415 12.89 8.23 21.22
CA TYR A 415 11.86 7.20 21.18
C TYR A 415 12.39 5.98 20.39
N ARG A 416 12.15 5.94 19.08
CA ARG A 416 12.86 5.05 18.12
C ARG A 416 14.06 5.78 17.49
N SER A 417 13.85 7.07 17.32
CA SER A 417 14.61 8.10 16.64
C SER A 417 14.45 9.40 17.46
N THR A 418 15.26 10.42 17.18
CA THR A 418 15.07 11.77 17.73
C THR A 418 14.23 12.62 16.76
N PRO A 419 13.64 13.75 17.18
CA PRO A 419 12.96 14.67 16.27
C PRO A 419 13.84 15.09 15.06
N LEU A 420 15.16 15.18 15.25
CA LEU A 420 16.08 15.55 14.17
C LEU A 420 16.26 14.44 13.13
N HIS A 421 16.15 13.16 13.52
CA HIS A 421 16.08 12.05 12.56
C HIS A 421 14.82 12.16 11.71
N GLU A 422 13.67 12.55 12.30
CA GLU A 422 12.42 12.73 11.54
C GLU A 422 12.56 13.85 10.51
N ALA A 423 13.16 14.99 10.87
CA ALA A 423 13.45 16.06 9.92
C ALA A 423 14.41 15.60 8.79
N ALA A 424 15.41 14.77 9.14
CA ALA A 424 16.38 14.23 8.20
C ALA A 424 15.75 13.26 7.18
N TRP A 425 14.89 12.34 7.62
CA TRP A 425 14.16 11.43 6.71
C TRP A 425 13.28 12.18 5.72
N ASN A 426 12.79 13.35 6.15
CA ASN A 426 11.83 14.17 5.45
C ASN A 426 12.45 15.21 4.50
N ASP A 427 13.79 15.26 4.40
CA ASP A 427 14.57 16.31 3.71
C ASP A 427 14.17 17.74 4.13
N ASP A 428 13.69 17.91 5.36
CA ASP A 428 13.13 19.17 5.87
C ASP A 428 14.22 20.02 6.54
N VAL A 429 14.98 20.75 5.72
CA VAL A 429 16.02 21.68 6.19
C VAL A 429 15.49 22.74 7.16
N PRO A 430 14.33 23.40 6.92
CA PRO A 430 13.74 24.31 7.89
C PRO A 430 13.49 23.69 9.27
N MET A 431 12.92 22.48 9.32
CA MET A 431 12.68 21.78 10.59
C MET A 431 13.99 21.35 11.26
N ALA A 432 14.95 20.83 10.51
CA ALA A 432 16.27 20.45 11.04
C ALA A 432 16.97 21.67 11.67
N ARG A 433 16.93 22.82 11.00
CA ARG A 433 17.46 24.08 11.53
C ARG A 433 16.78 24.50 12.82
N LEU A 434 15.45 24.45 12.86
CA LEU A 434 14.69 24.77 14.06
C LEU A 434 15.10 23.87 15.23
N LEU A 435 15.20 22.57 15.02
CA LEU A 435 15.58 21.62 16.06
C LEU A 435 17.00 21.90 16.59
N ILE A 436 17.96 22.21 15.71
CA ILE A 436 19.32 22.62 16.11
C ILE A 436 19.29 23.93 16.93
N GLU A 437 18.52 24.93 16.51
CA GLU A 437 18.34 26.18 17.27
C GLU A 437 17.75 25.94 18.67
N LEU A 438 16.92 24.91 18.82
CA LEU A 438 16.32 24.49 20.09
C LEU A 438 17.23 23.57 20.93
N GLY A 439 18.43 23.23 20.43
CA GLY A 439 19.42 22.42 21.16
C GLY A 439 19.40 20.92 20.84
N ALA A 440 18.89 20.52 19.67
CA ALA A 440 19.01 19.14 19.21
C ALA A 440 20.48 18.74 19.01
N ASP A 441 20.86 17.54 19.46
CA ASP A 441 22.18 16.95 19.29
C ASP A 441 22.18 16.07 18.03
N PRO A 442 22.92 16.47 16.98
CA PRO A 442 22.96 15.73 15.72
C PRO A 442 23.84 14.48 15.77
N SER A 443 24.56 14.23 16.86
CA SER A 443 25.41 13.04 17.04
C SER A 443 24.67 11.83 17.63
N LEU A 444 23.44 12.04 18.12
CA LEU A 444 22.63 10.96 18.68
C LEU A 444 22.30 9.93 17.60
N THR A 445 22.36 8.66 17.98
CA THR A 445 22.01 7.55 17.10
C THR A 445 20.65 6.96 17.44
N ASP A 446 19.93 6.50 16.42
CA ASP A 446 18.66 5.80 16.58
C ASP A 446 18.84 4.43 17.26
N ARG A 447 17.74 3.87 17.78
CA ARG A 447 17.80 2.63 18.57
C ARG A 447 17.96 1.34 17.75
N PHE A 448 17.60 1.35 16.46
CA PHE A 448 17.51 0.14 15.64
C PHE A 448 18.71 -0.02 14.73
N HIS A 449 19.16 1.05 14.10
CA HIS A 449 20.21 1.02 13.09
C HIS A 449 21.51 1.66 13.56
N GLN A 450 21.51 2.29 14.75
CA GLN A 450 22.64 3.03 15.28
C GLN A 450 23.13 4.12 14.31
N ALA A 451 22.23 4.65 13.48
CA ALA A 451 22.52 5.70 12.52
C ALA A 451 22.21 7.06 13.13
N THR A 452 22.97 8.08 12.75
CA THR A 452 22.70 9.48 13.10
C THR A 452 21.60 10.06 12.18
N PRO A 453 21.07 11.26 12.45
CA PRO A 453 20.21 11.97 11.50
C PRO A 453 20.87 12.13 10.13
N LEU A 454 22.18 12.39 10.07
CA LEU A 454 22.91 12.43 8.80
C LEU A 454 22.90 11.06 8.11
N GLY A 455 23.14 9.98 8.85
CA GLY A 455 23.06 8.62 8.31
C GLY A 455 21.68 8.27 7.73
N TRP A 456 20.60 8.70 8.38
CA TRP A 456 19.23 8.56 7.85
C TRP A 456 19.05 9.36 6.55
N ALA A 457 19.55 10.60 6.50
CA ALA A 457 19.48 11.44 5.31
C ALA A 457 20.25 10.82 4.13
N GLU A 458 21.46 10.32 4.37
CA GLU A 458 22.29 9.69 3.33
C GLU A 458 21.68 8.38 2.82
N TYR A 459 21.20 7.53 3.74
CA TYR A 459 20.51 6.30 3.39
C TYR A 459 19.24 6.56 2.57
N GLY A 460 18.45 7.57 2.96
CA GLY A 460 17.23 7.97 2.27
C GLY A 460 17.44 8.84 1.02
N GLY A 461 18.70 9.16 0.65
CA GLY A 461 19.00 10.05 -0.48
C GLY A 461 18.52 11.50 -0.31
N LYS A 462 18.37 11.96 0.94
CA LYS A 462 17.85 13.29 1.34
C LYS A 462 18.99 14.33 1.29
N ASN A 463 19.29 14.77 0.07
CA ASN A 463 20.51 15.51 -0.23
C ASN A 463 20.59 16.87 0.47
N ALA A 464 19.49 17.61 0.57
CA ALA A 464 19.50 18.98 1.09
C ALA A 464 19.77 19.01 2.60
N VAL A 465 19.10 18.14 3.36
CA VAL A 465 19.31 18.03 4.80
C VAL A 465 20.63 17.33 5.13
N ALA A 466 21.08 16.35 4.33
CA ALA A 466 22.40 15.75 4.50
C ALA A 466 23.51 16.80 4.33
N GLU A 467 23.40 17.70 3.36
CA GLU A 467 24.34 18.80 3.19
C GLU A 467 24.31 19.77 4.37
N TYR A 468 23.12 20.14 4.83
CA TYR A 468 22.98 20.98 6.01
C TYR A 468 23.65 20.36 7.26
N LEU A 469 23.39 19.07 7.53
CA LEU A 469 23.95 18.36 8.68
C LEU A 469 25.47 18.17 8.57
N ARG A 470 26.00 17.83 7.39
CA ARG A 470 27.46 17.77 7.15
C ARG A 470 28.16 19.08 7.49
N ASN A 471 27.55 20.21 7.14
CA ASN A 471 28.10 21.54 7.42
C ASN A 471 28.12 21.90 8.92
N LEU A 472 27.37 21.19 9.77
CA LEU A 472 27.41 21.36 11.21
C LEU A 472 28.51 20.55 11.90
N GLY A 473 29.22 19.67 11.17
CA GLY A 473 30.19 18.72 11.75
C GLY A 473 29.53 17.57 12.52
N ALA A 474 28.29 17.25 12.15
CA ALA A 474 27.47 16.17 12.71
C ALA A 474 27.95 14.77 12.31
#